data_AF-A0AA41KBZ9-F1
#
_entry.id   AF-A0AA41KBZ9-F1
#
_cell.length_a   1.000
_cell.length_b   1.000
_cell.length_c   1.000
_cell.angle_alpha   90.00
_cell.angle_beta   90.00
_cell.angle_gamma   90.00
#
_symmetry.space_group_name_H-M   'P 1'
#
loop_
_entity.id
_entity.type
_entity.pdbx_description
1 polymer ?
#
loop_
_entity_poly.entity_id
_entity_poly.type
_entity_poly.pdbx_seq_one_letter_code
_entity_poly.pdbx_strand_id
1 'polypeptide(L)'
;MCEQSVSGTDRILHLFADTGIEDEVLHTFGDVTRVGIDPEPNPFSTVIQADACDPPLNGGFDLAFAHPPCQRWSVATEGGGGDPEDHPDLINEAREVCERLADHYVIENVRDAPLRDPVVMSGGQFGLPIHYPRAFETSFPIDHPKPVPRWSPDVGPLAEQGKSGNAWVGRNVGWRLAKGYGHDWPARPLKRHGIPAAYIRRLLYWWLAARNGDTRPKQSRLVAATDGGNDHSLQADISQSSDT
;
A
#
# COMPACT_ATOMS: atom_id res chain seq x y z
N MET A 1 23.30 26.57 0.85
CA MET A 1 22.92 26.27 2.24
C MET A 1 21.42 26.05 2.23
N CYS A 2 20.97 24.79 2.14
CA CYS A 2 19.57 24.47 2.38
C CYS A 2 19.44 24.28 3.88
N GLU A 3 18.65 25.14 4.50
CA GLU A 3 18.15 24.94 5.86
C GLU A 3 17.36 23.63 5.86
N GLN A 4 17.97 22.55 6.36
CA GLN A 4 17.21 21.38 6.74
C GLN A 4 16.46 21.78 8.01
N SER A 5 15.18 22.15 7.86
CA SER A 5 14.29 22.35 8.98
C SER A 5 14.29 21.07 9.81
N VAL A 6 14.57 21.22 11.11
CA VAL A 6 14.50 20.15 12.11
C VAL A 6 13.11 19.54 12.04
N SER A 7 12.96 18.37 11.40
CA SER A 7 11.64 17.81 11.12
C SER A 7 11.03 17.30 12.42
N GLY A 8 9.89 17.87 12.81
CA GLY A 8 9.00 17.22 13.78
C GLY A 8 8.58 15.84 13.28
N THR A 9 7.99 15.04 14.15
CA THR A 9 7.36 13.78 13.74
C THR A 9 6.34 14.06 12.64
N ASP A 10 6.37 13.28 11.56
CA ASP A 10 5.40 13.38 10.48
C ASP A 10 3.98 13.20 11.02
N ARG A 11 3.03 13.99 10.53
CA ARG A 11 1.62 13.93 10.94
C ARG A 11 0.80 13.24 9.87
N ILE A 12 0.19 12.11 10.24
CA ILE A 12 -0.63 11.30 9.33
C ILE A 12 -2.10 11.44 9.72
N LEU A 13 -2.96 11.76 8.75
CA LEU A 13 -4.41 11.80 8.90
C LEU A 13 -5.02 10.53 8.29
N HIS A 14 -5.78 9.77 9.08
CA HIS A 14 -6.47 8.57 8.62
C HIS A 14 -7.98 8.81 8.60
N LEU A 15 -8.60 8.83 7.42
CA LEU A 15 -10.00 9.19 7.20
C LEU A 15 -10.84 7.97 6.83
N PHE A 16 -12.13 8.01 7.20
CA PHE A 16 -13.11 6.94 6.95
C PHE A 16 -12.71 5.60 7.59
N ALA A 17 -12.16 5.65 8.80
CA ALA A 17 -11.49 4.51 9.42
C ALA A 17 -12.03 4.21 10.83
N ASP A 18 -13.23 3.62 10.93
CA ASP A 18 -13.85 3.32 12.23
C ASP A 18 -13.05 2.28 13.06
N THR A 19 -12.48 1.27 12.41
CA THR A 19 -11.64 0.26 13.11
C THR A 19 -10.18 0.70 13.26
N GLY A 20 -9.62 1.41 12.26
CA GLY A 20 -8.23 1.88 12.30
C GLY A 20 -7.17 0.77 12.24
N ILE A 21 -7.41 -0.29 11.46
CA ILE A 21 -6.49 -1.45 11.39
C ILE A 21 -5.11 -1.00 10.88
N GLU A 22 -5.11 -0.14 9.87
CA GLU A 22 -3.95 0.45 9.21
C GLU A 22 -3.12 1.33 10.14
N ASP A 23 -3.70 1.83 11.25
CA ASP A 23 -2.98 2.62 12.24
C ASP A 23 -1.76 1.87 12.76
N GLU A 24 -1.86 0.54 12.93
CA GLU A 24 -0.75 -0.33 13.36
C GLU A 24 0.49 -0.23 12.44
N VAL A 25 0.30 0.12 11.17
CA VAL A 25 1.41 0.36 10.24
C VAL A 25 1.75 1.85 10.18
N LEU A 26 0.75 2.70 10.05
CA LEU A 26 0.92 4.15 9.88
C LEU A 26 1.68 4.78 11.07
N HIS A 27 1.41 4.35 12.30
CA HIS A 27 2.05 4.89 13.51
C HIS A 27 3.57 4.66 13.56
N THR A 28 4.09 3.74 12.75
CA THR A 28 5.54 3.49 12.66
C THR A 28 6.26 4.51 11.78
N PHE A 29 5.53 5.40 11.11
CA PHE A 29 6.04 6.42 10.19
C PHE A 29 5.62 7.84 10.56
N GLY A 30 4.73 8.02 11.54
CA GLY A 30 4.27 9.35 11.97
C GLY A 30 3.20 9.28 13.06
N ASP A 31 2.84 10.43 13.61
CA ASP A 31 1.75 10.58 14.57
C ASP A 31 0.40 10.51 13.84
N VAL A 32 -0.41 9.50 14.17
CA VAL A 32 -1.67 9.24 13.48
C VAL A 32 -2.84 9.92 14.20
N THR A 33 -3.54 10.79 13.48
CA THR A 33 -4.88 11.27 13.84
C THR A 33 -5.90 10.55 12.96
N ARG A 34 -6.89 9.90 13.56
CA ARG A 34 -7.90 9.11 12.85
C ARG A 34 -9.29 9.71 13.01
N VAL A 35 -10.04 9.75 11.92
CA VAL A 35 -11.43 10.23 11.89
C VAL A 35 -12.36 9.12 11.42
N GLY A 36 -13.44 8.91 12.16
CA GLY A 36 -14.51 7.97 11.83
C GLY A 36 -15.85 8.39 12.44
N ILE A 37 -16.94 7.81 11.95
CA ILE A 37 -18.31 8.09 12.41
C ILE A 37 -18.57 7.40 13.76
N ASP A 38 -18.11 6.16 13.89
CA ASP A 38 -18.22 5.36 15.11
C ASP A 38 -16.90 4.65 15.41
N PRO A 39 -15.82 5.40 15.69
CA PRO A 39 -14.50 4.82 15.77
C PRO A 39 -14.23 4.24 17.17
N GLU A 40 -13.75 3.00 17.21
CA GLU A 40 -13.29 2.38 18.46
C GLU A 40 -11.84 2.78 18.75
N PRO A 41 -11.45 3.17 19.98
CA PRO A 41 -10.06 3.49 20.31
C PRO A 41 -9.10 2.31 20.09
N ASN A 42 -7.87 2.60 19.67
CA ASN A 42 -6.79 1.63 19.54
C ASN A 42 -5.45 2.26 20.00
N PRO A 43 -4.37 1.49 20.22
CA PRO A 43 -3.13 2.03 20.79
C PRO A 43 -2.24 2.78 19.80
N PHE A 44 -2.66 2.94 18.53
CA PHE A 44 -1.82 3.39 17.44
C PHE A 44 -2.21 4.78 16.90
N SER A 45 -3.38 5.31 17.28
CA SER A 45 -3.86 6.61 16.81
C SER A 45 -4.58 7.42 17.88
N THR A 46 -4.58 8.74 17.70
CA THR A 46 -5.52 9.64 18.37
C THR A 46 -6.81 9.69 17.56
N VAL A 47 -7.94 9.34 18.17
CA VAL A 47 -9.23 9.22 17.48
C VAL A 47 -10.10 10.47 17.65
N ILE A 48 -10.74 10.88 16.56
CA ILE A 48 -11.76 11.92 16.50
C ILE A 48 -13.02 11.29 15.93
N GLN A 49 -14.10 11.34 16.69
CA GLN A 49 -15.41 10.94 16.20
C GLN A 49 -16.05 12.12 15.46
N ALA A 50 -16.12 12.04 14.13
CA ALA A 50 -16.71 13.05 13.26
C ALA A 50 -16.98 12.47 11.87
N ASP A 51 -17.76 13.17 11.06
CA ASP A 51 -17.85 12.88 9.64
C ASP A 51 -16.49 13.19 8.97
N ALA A 52 -15.93 12.21 8.26
CA ALA A 52 -14.66 12.36 7.56
C ALA A 52 -14.78 13.24 6.29
N CYS A 53 -15.99 13.52 5.81
CA CYS A 53 -16.24 14.50 4.75
C CYS A 53 -16.09 15.96 5.23
N ASP A 54 -16.25 16.20 6.55
CA ASP A 54 -16.01 17.52 7.14
C ASP A 54 -15.46 17.43 8.57
N PRO A 55 -14.21 16.96 8.74
CA PRO A 55 -13.63 16.79 10.05
C PRO A 55 -13.29 18.16 10.67
N PRO A 56 -13.39 18.30 12.02
CA PRO A 56 -13.10 19.55 12.73
C PRO A 56 -11.58 19.80 12.86
N LEU A 57 -10.89 19.85 11.74
CA LEU A 57 -9.43 19.95 11.62
C LEU A 57 -9.05 21.13 10.71
N ASN A 58 -7.95 21.80 11.06
CA ASN A 58 -7.45 22.98 10.34
C ASN A 58 -6.28 22.66 9.38
N GLY A 59 -6.02 21.37 9.09
CA GLY A 59 -4.95 20.90 8.21
C GLY A 59 -3.56 20.79 8.86
N GLY A 60 -2.51 20.80 8.03
CA GLY A 60 -1.11 20.69 8.44
C GLY A 60 -0.66 19.26 8.68
N PHE A 61 -1.23 18.30 7.95
CA PHE A 61 -0.78 16.92 7.91
C PHE A 61 0.15 16.69 6.71
N ASP A 62 1.15 15.84 6.87
CA ASP A 62 2.08 15.52 5.79
C ASP A 62 1.51 14.46 4.83
N LEU A 63 0.57 13.64 5.32
CA LEU A 63 -0.10 12.59 4.55
C LEU A 63 -1.53 12.37 5.05
N ALA A 64 -2.49 12.32 4.14
CA ALA A 64 -3.81 11.75 4.37
C ALA A 64 -3.93 10.34 3.77
N PHE A 65 -4.53 9.42 4.51
CA PHE A 65 -4.86 8.07 4.07
C PHE A 65 -6.36 7.87 4.23
N ALA A 66 -7.10 7.61 3.16
CA ALA A 66 -8.57 7.64 3.17
C ALA A 66 -9.18 6.36 2.58
N HIS A 67 -10.29 5.93 3.20
CA HIS A 67 -11.06 4.73 2.81
C HIS A 67 -12.54 5.03 2.60
N PRO A 68 -12.92 5.90 1.65
CA PRO A 68 -14.33 6.21 1.42
C PRO A 68 -15.15 4.91 1.19
N PRO A 69 -16.43 4.87 1.61
CA PRO A 69 -17.30 3.72 1.41
C PRO A 69 -17.24 3.14 0.00
N CYS A 70 -17.09 1.82 -0.09
CA CYS A 70 -16.86 1.11 -1.35
C CYS A 70 -18.10 0.36 -1.88
N GLN A 71 -19.20 0.37 -1.13
CA GLN A 71 -20.38 -0.47 -1.39
C GLN A 71 -20.98 -0.18 -2.77
N ARG A 72 -20.99 1.08 -3.21
CA ARG A 72 -21.45 1.47 -4.55
C ARG A 72 -20.62 0.85 -5.68
N TRP A 73 -19.34 0.57 -5.43
CA TRP A 73 -18.40 0.09 -6.46
C TRP A 73 -18.05 -1.39 -6.30
N SER A 74 -18.62 -2.05 -5.29
CA SER A 74 -18.28 -3.42 -4.90
C SER A 74 -19.19 -4.44 -5.58
N VAL A 75 -18.59 -5.38 -6.32
CA VAL A 75 -19.29 -6.56 -6.87
C VAL A 75 -20.00 -7.41 -5.81
N ALA A 76 -19.59 -7.30 -4.54
CA ALA A 76 -20.21 -8.03 -3.44
C ALA A 76 -21.58 -7.43 -3.03
N THR A 77 -21.86 -6.17 -3.39
CA THR A 77 -23.15 -5.52 -3.14
C THR A 77 -24.22 -6.15 -4.04
N GLU A 78 -23.98 -6.12 -5.36
CA GLU A 78 -24.86 -6.77 -6.34
C GLU A 78 -24.98 -8.28 -6.09
N GLY A 79 -23.83 -8.95 -5.89
CA GLY A 79 -23.80 -10.40 -5.61
C GLY A 79 -24.45 -10.79 -4.28
N GLY A 80 -24.67 -9.83 -3.38
CA GLY A 80 -25.40 -9.99 -2.12
C GLY A 80 -26.88 -9.63 -2.21
N GLY A 81 -27.37 -9.21 -3.39
CA GLY A 81 -28.76 -8.79 -3.61
C GLY A 81 -29.06 -7.34 -3.21
N GLY A 82 -28.05 -6.52 -2.95
CA GLY A 82 -28.20 -5.08 -2.72
C GLY A 82 -28.11 -4.29 -4.03
N ASP A 83 -28.64 -3.07 -4.04
CA ASP A 83 -28.51 -2.12 -5.14
C ASP A 83 -27.30 -1.19 -4.89
N PRO A 84 -26.29 -1.18 -5.77
CA PRO A 84 -25.20 -0.20 -5.70
C PRO A 84 -25.66 1.25 -5.59
N GLU A 85 -26.79 1.60 -6.20
CA GLU A 85 -27.32 2.95 -6.20
C GLU A 85 -27.83 3.43 -4.84
N ASP A 86 -28.13 2.50 -3.91
CA ASP A 86 -28.51 2.82 -2.53
C ASP A 86 -27.32 3.23 -1.65
N HIS A 87 -26.09 3.15 -2.18
CA HIS A 87 -24.88 3.45 -1.45
C HIS A 87 -24.24 4.76 -1.94
N PRO A 88 -23.74 5.61 -1.02
CA PRO A 88 -23.13 6.88 -1.37
C PRO A 88 -21.81 6.67 -2.11
N ASP A 89 -21.52 7.54 -3.07
CA ASP A 89 -20.19 7.72 -3.63
C ASP A 89 -19.52 8.89 -2.91
N LEU A 90 -18.54 8.61 -2.04
CA LEU A 90 -17.82 9.65 -1.29
C LEU A 90 -16.37 9.81 -1.76
N ILE A 91 -16.02 9.30 -2.94
CA ILE A 91 -14.64 9.36 -3.45
C ILE A 91 -14.23 10.81 -3.72
N ASN A 92 -15.13 11.65 -4.24
CA ASN A 92 -14.82 13.04 -4.54
C ASN A 92 -14.66 13.87 -3.27
N GLU A 93 -15.56 13.68 -2.31
CA GLU A 93 -15.53 14.31 -0.99
C GLU A 93 -14.26 13.92 -0.23
N ALA A 94 -13.89 12.63 -0.25
CA ALA A 94 -12.63 12.17 0.34
C ALA A 94 -11.43 12.89 -0.27
N ARG A 95 -11.42 13.07 -1.60
CA ARG A 95 -10.35 13.80 -2.29
C ARG A 95 -10.28 15.26 -1.88
N GLU A 96 -11.40 15.96 -1.85
CA GLU A 96 -11.47 17.37 -1.43
C GLU A 96 -10.97 17.55 0.00
N VAL A 97 -11.34 16.65 0.93
CA VAL A 97 -10.87 16.70 2.31
C VAL A 97 -9.37 16.39 2.41
N CYS A 98 -8.89 15.38 1.67
CA CYS A 98 -7.47 15.06 1.62
C CYS A 98 -6.63 16.24 1.13
N GLU A 99 -7.01 16.86 0.00
CA GLU A 99 -6.34 18.02 -0.60
C GLU A 99 -6.38 19.25 0.32
N ARG A 100 -7.44 19.40 1.11
CA ARG A 100 -7.59 20.50 2.06
C ARG A 100 -6.71 20.33 3.30
N LEU A 101 -6.52 19.10 3.79
CA LEU A 101 -5.95 18.85 5.11
C LEU A 101 -4.51 18.36 5.10
N ALA A 102 -4.03 17.81 3.98
CA ALA A 102 -2.71 17.21 3.89
C ALA A 102 -1.94 17.59 2.62
N ASP A 103 -0.62 17.60 2.72
CA ASP A 103 0.28 17.89 1.60
C ASP A 103 0.25 16.76 0.54
N HIS A 104 0.13 15.52 1.01
CA HIS A 104 -0.02 14.34 0.17
C HIS A 104 -1.21 13.49 0.58
N TYR A 105 -1.72 12.66 -0.34
CA TYR A 105 -2.78 11.72 -0.01
C TYR A 105 -2.67 10.37 -0.72
N VAL A 106 -3.33 9.40 -0.10
CA VAL A 106 -3.68 8.09 -0.64
C VAL A 106 -5.18 7.87 -0.42
N ILE A 107 -5.92 7.56 -1.47
CA ILE A 107 -7.32 7.13 -1.41
C ILE A 107 -7.37 5.67 -1.85
N GLU A 108 -7.84 4.79 -0.98
CA GLU A 108 -8.03 3.37 -1.28
C GLU A 108 -9.49 3.06 -1.60
N ASN A 109 -9.69 2.15 -2.57
CA ASN A 109 -10.99 1.56 -2.81
C ASN A 109 -10.87 0.19 -3.52
N VAL A 110 -12.00 -0.45 -3.80
CA VAL A 110 -12.06 -1.62 -4.66
C VAL A 110 -11.53 -1.31 -6.07
N ARG A 111 -11.08 -2.35 -6.77
CA ARG A 111 -10.36 -2.24 -8.05
C ARG A 111 -11.05 -1.35 -9.08
N ASP A 112 -12.36 -1.50 -9.22
CA ASP A 112 -13.14 -0.92 -10.31
C ASP A 112 -13.83 0.39 -9.92
N ALA A 113 -13.51 0.93 -8.75
CA ALA A 113 -13.97 2.26 -8.33
C ALA A 113 -13.38 3.36 -9.22
N PRO A 114 -14.09 4.49 -9.42
CA PRO A 114 -13.68 5.59 -10.31
C PRO A 114 -12.56 6.46 -9.70
N LEU A 115 -11.42 5.85 -9.40
CA LEU A 115 -10.21 6.50 -8.92
C LEU A 115 -9.41 7.12 -10.09
N ARG A 116 -8.66 8.19 -9.82
CA ARG A 116 -7.77 8.85 -10.79
C ARG A 116 -6.44 8.12 -10.86
N ASP A 117 -6.06 7.65 -12.05
CA ASP A 117 -4.81 6.94 -12.34
C ASP A 117 -4.36 5.94 -11.24
N PRO A 118 -5.23 4.99 -10.83
CA PRO A 118 -4.95 4.20 -9.65
C PRO A 118 -3.87 3.15 -9.90
N VAL A 119 -3.01 2.96 -8.90
CA VAL A 119 -2.19 1.75 -8.82
C VAL A 119 -2.98 0.61 -8.19
N VAL A 120 -3.04 -0.53 -8.88
CA VAL A 120 -3.71 -1.73 -8.36
C VAL A 120 -2.68 -2.66 -7.75
N MET A 121 -2.85 -2.97 -6.47
CA MET A 121 -2.01 -3.93 -5.74
C MET A 121 -2.80 -5.18 -5.37
N SER A 122 -2.14 -6.34 -5.37
CA SER A 122 -2.70 -7.63 -5.00
C SER A 122 -1.69 -8.51 -4.26
N GLY A 123 -2.17 -9.47 -3.48
CA GLY A 123 -1.34 -10.13 -2.46
C GLY A 123 -0.19 -10.91 -3.07
N GLY A 124 -0.42 -11.54 -4.21
CA GLY A 124 0.61 -12.27 -4.95
C GLY A 124 1.82 -11.41 -5.30
N GLN A 125 1.66 -10.09 -5.55
CA GLN A 125 2.78 -9.20 -5.91
C GLN A 125 3.77 -9.03 -4.76
N PHE A 126 3.33 -9.36 -3.54
CA PHE A 126 4.10 -9.29 -2.30
C PHE A 126 4.36 -10.68 -1.71
N GLY A 127 4.07 -11.75 -2.45
CA GLY A 127 4.19 -13.13 -1.94
C GLY A 127 3.20 -13.48 -0.82
N LEU A 128 2.11 -12.71 -0.67
CA LEU A 128 1.12 -12.95 0.37
C LEU A 128 0.16 -14.06 -0.03
N PRO A 129 -0.27 -14.93 0.91
CA PRO A 129 -1.11 -16.08 0.62
C PRO A 129 -2.60 -15.72 0.42
N ILE A 130 -2.90 -14.57 -0.20
CA ILE A 130 -4.24 -14.01 -0.37
C ILE A 130 -4.42 -13.37 -1.75
N HIS A 131 -5.63 -13.52 -2.31
CA HIS A 131 -6.06 -12.72 -3.45
C HIS A 131 -6.91 -11.55 -2.96
N TYR A 132 -6.24 -10.42 -2.70
CA TYR A 132 -6.86 -9.21 -2.17
C TYR A 132 -6.47 -8.00 -3.02
N PRO A 133 -7.10 -7.81 -4.20
CA PRO A 133 -6.84 -6.66 -5.03
C PRO A 133 -7.48 -5.40 -4.45
N ARG A 134 -6.72 -4.30 -4.44
CA ARG A 134 -7.18 -2.94 -4.11
C ARG A 134 -6.53 -1.91 -5.02
N ALA A 135 -7.27 -0.85 -5.29
CA ALA A 135 -6.82 0.28 -6.09
C ALA A 135 -6.50 1.44 -5.15
N PHE A 136 -5.45 2.19 -5.49
CA PHE A 136 -4.97 3.33 -4.73
C PHE A 136 -4.75 4.50 -5.66
N GLU A 137 -5.47 5.59 -5.42
CA GLU A 137 -5.19 6.90 -6.00
C GLU A 137 -4.21 7.64 -5.08
N THR A 138 -3.18 8.25 -5.66
CA THR A 138 -2.14 8.95 -4.90
C THR A 138 -1.85 10.33 -5.48
N SER A 139 -1.56 11.31 -4.64
CA SER A 139 -1.12 12.65 -5.11
C SER A 139 0.35 12.70 -5.51
N PHE A 140 1.07 11.59 -5.36
CA PHE A 140 2.47 11.43 -5.68
C PHE A 140 2.68 10.25 -6.65
N PRO A 141 3.75 10.27 -7.46
CA PRO A 141 4.03 9.19 -8.40
C PRO A 141 4.37 7.89 -7.68
N ILE A 142 3.87 6.77 -8.22
CA ILE A 142 4.15 5.43 -7.74
C ILE A 142 4.35 4.48 -8.93
N ASP A 143 5.35 3.60 -8.84
CA ASP A 143 5.55 2.58 -9.86
C ASP A 143 4.40 1.55 -9.80
N HIS A 144 3.86 1.22 -10.98
CA HIS A 144 2.84 0.18 -11.10
C HIS A 144 3.49 -1.20 -11.00
N PRO A 145 3.16 -2.00 -9.97
CA PRO A 145 3.69 -3.35 -9.86
C PRO A 145 3.14 -4.21 -10.99
N LYS A 146 4.00 -5.04 -11.59
CA LYS A 146 3.57 -5.96 -12.66
C LYS A 146 2.46 -6.88 -12.13
N PRO A 147 1.41 -7.14 -12.91
CA PRO A 147 0.43 -8.15 -12.56
C PRO A 147 1.12 -9.49 -12.34
N VAL A 148 0.68 -10.22 -11.32
CA VAL A 148 1.11 -11.60 -11.08
C VAL A 148 -0.11 -12.50 -11.05
N PRO A 149 0.07 -13.81 -11.32
CA PRO A 149 -1.01 -14.78 -11.18
C PRO A 149 -1.66 -14.72 -9.80
N ARG A 150 -2.95 -15.06 -9.74
CA ARG A 150 -3.64 -15.25 -8.47
C ARG A 150 -2.88 -16.29 -7.64
N TRP A 151 -2.50 -15.92 -6.43
CA TRP A 151 -1.98 -16.87 -5.46
C TRP A 151 -3.14 -17.65 -4.81
N SER A 152 -3.04 -18.97 -4.78
CA SER A 152 -4.01 -19.88 -4.15
C SER A 152 -3.24 -21.05 -3.54
N PRO A 153 -2.96 -21.01 -2.22
CA PRO A 153 -2.15 -22.05 -1.58
C PRO A 153 -3.00 -23.30 -1.33
N ASP A 154 -2.45 -24.49 -1.57
CA ASP A 154 -3.14 -25.76 -1.27
C ASP A 154 -3.03 -26.18 0.21
N VAL A 155 -2.13 -25.54 0.97
CA VAL A 155 -1.87 -25.83 2.38
C VAL A 155 -1.82 -24.55 3.22
N GLY A 156 -2.09 -24.69 4.53
CA GLY A 156 -2.00 -23.60 5.49
C GLY A 156 -3.35 -23.00 5.92
N PRO A 157 -3.33 -21.98 6.80
CA PRO A 157 -4.51 -21.48 7.49
C PRO A 157 -5.55 -20.80 6.58
N LEU A 158 -5.17 -20.50 5.34
CA LEU A 158 -5.99 -19.85 4.31
C LEU A 158 -6.12 -20.69 3.03
N ALA A 159 -5.81 -22.00 3.06
CA ALA A 159 -5.86 -22.84 1.86
C ALA A 159 -7.26 -22.95 1.22
N GLU A 160 -8.30 -22.85 2.04
CA GLU A 160 -9.68 -22.85 1.56
C GLU A 160 -10.09 -21.52 0.91
N GLN A 161 -9.31 -20.45 1.12
CA GLN A 161 -9.54 -19.12 0.56
C GLN A 161 -9.10 -19.10 -0.91
N GLY A 162 -10.04 -19.46 -1.78
CA GLY A 162 -9.79 -19.56 -3.22
C GLY A 162 -10.73 -20.54 -3.90
N LYS A 163 -11.28 -21.49 -3.13
CA LYS A 163 -12.35 -22.38 -3.58
C LYS A 163 -13.66 -21.59 -3.73
N SER A 164 -14.49 -22.02 -4.68
CA SER A 164 -15.80 -21.39 -4.93
C SER A 164 -16.65 -21.34 -3.66
N GLY A 165 -17.28 -20.19 -3.40
CA GLY A 165 -18.10 -19.97 -2.19
C GLY A 165 -17.31 -19.63 -0.90
N ASN A 166 -15.98 -19.78 -0.88
CA ASN A 166 -15.18 -19.64 0.34
C ASN A 166 -14.49 -18.26 0.46
N ALA A 167 -15.19 -17.17 0.16
CA ALA A 167 -14.67 -15.83 0.42
C ALA A 167 -14.59 -15.58 1.94
N TRP A 168 -13.44 -15.09 2.43
CA TRP A 168 -13.22 -14.70 3.85
C TRP A 168 -13.22 -15.82 4.90
N VAL A 169 -13.11 -17.08 4.48
CA VAL A 169 -12.97 -18.24 5.40
C VAL A 169 -11.59 -18.29 6.06
N GLY A 170 -11.39 -19.21 7.01
CA GLY A 170 -10.12 -19.39 7.74
C GLY A 170 -10.06 -18.65 9.07
N ARG A 171 -9.09 -19.05 9.91
CA ARG A 171 -8.92 -18.52 11.27
C ARG A 171 -8.42 -17.07 11.24
N ASN A 172 -8.84 -16.26 12.23
CA ASN A 172 -8.44 -14.85 12.31
C ASN A 172 -6.91 -14.66 12.33
N VAL A 173 -6.21 -15.51 13.08
CA VAL A 173 -4.74 -15.53 13.12
C VAL A 173 -4.09 -15.75 11.74
N GLY A 174 -4.71 -16.55 10.87
CA GLY A 174 -4.21 -16.75 9.50
C GLY A 174 -4.27 -15.47 8.68
N TRP A 175 -5.34 -14.70 8.83
CA TRP A 175 -5.50 -13.40 8.19
C TRP A 175 -4.55 -12.34 8.74
N ARG A 176 -4.33 -12.32 10.07
CA ARG A 176 -3.32 -11.48 10.71
C ARG A 176 -1.92 -11.74 10.16
N LEU A 177 -1.52 -13.01 10.08
CA LEU A 177 -0.24 -13.41 9.48
C LEU A 177 -0.14 -13.01 7.99
N ALA A 178 -1.20 -13.25 7.21
CA ALA A 178 -1.17 -12.98 5.77
C ALA A 178 -1.19 -11.48 5.44
N LYS A 179 -1.89 -10.65 6.24
CA LYS A 179 -1.95 -9.20 6.06
C LYS A 179 -0.83 -8.46 6.81
N GLY A 180 -0.15 -9.10 7.74
CA GLY A 180 1.01 -8.56 8.46
C GLY A 180 0.66 -7.69 9.65
N TYR A 181 -0.33 -8.10 10.45
CA TYR A 181 -0.79 -7.41 11.66
C TYR A 181 -0.54 -8.25 12.91
N GLY A 182 -0.01 -7.64 13.96
CA GLY A 182 0.23 -8.24 15.26
C GLY A 182 -0.91 -8.04 16.26
N HIS A 183 -1.58 -6.89 16.23
CA HIS A 183 -2.71 -6.59 17.12
C HIS A 183 -3.89 -7.55 16.89
N ASP A 184 -4.69 -7.80 17.92
CA ASP A 184 -5.84 -8.73 17.84
C ASP A 184 -7.09 -8.03 17.29
N TRP A 185 -7.00 -7.60 16.03
CA TRP A 185 -8.09 -6.91 15.34
C TRP A 185 -9.35 -7.79 15.19
N PRO A 186 -10.56 -7.20 15.26
CA PRO A 186 -11.81 -7.88 15.00
C PRO A 186 -11.81 -8.57 13.63
N ALA A 187 -12.23 -9.84 13.60
CA ALA A 187 -12.02 -10.70 12.44
C ALA A 187 -12.72 -10.20 11.17
N ARG A 188 -13.94 -9.67 11.27
CA ARG A 188 -14.71 -9.23 10.10
C ARG A 188 -14.08 -7.98 9.45
N PRO A 189 -13.79 -6.89 10.19
CA PRO A 189 -13.03 -5.75 9.68
C PRO A 189 -11.67 -6.14 9.09
N LEU A 190 -10.88 -6.92 9.82
CA LEU A 190 -9.54 -7.34 9.38
C LEU A 190 -9.60 -8.07 8.04
N LYS A 191 -10.52 -9.02 7.90
CA LYS A 191 -10.65 -9.81 6.68
C LYS A 191 -11.07 -8.96 5.50
N ARG A 192 -12.16 -8.19 5.64
CA ARG A 192 -12.86 -7.57 4.50
C ARG A 192 -12.34 -6.20 4.10
N HIS A 193 -11.82 -5.44 5.07
CA HIS A 193 -11.48 -4.03 4.89
C HIS A 193 -9.97 -3.80 5.06
N GLY A 194 -9.34 -4.42 6.08
CA GLY A 194 -7.92 -4.20 6.38
C GLY A 194 -6.97 -4.32 5.19
N ILE A 195 -6.16 -3.31 4.91
CA ILE A 195 -5.19 -3.31 3.81
C ILE A 195 -3.94 -4.09 4.22
N PRO A 196 -3.42 -5.03 3.41
CA PRO A 196 -2.17 -5.70 3.78
C PRO A 196 -1.04 -4.69 4.05
N ALA A 197 -0.35 -4.85 5.18
CA ALA A 197 0.71 -3.95 5.64
C ALA A 197 1.82 -3.77 4.59
N ALA A 198 2.07 -4.77 3.76
CA ALA A 198 3.02 -4.69 2.65
C ALA A 198 2.62 -3.64 1.59
N TYR A 199 1.32 -3.43 1.35
CA TYR A 199 0.84 -2.43 0.40
C TYR A 199 1.02 -1.03 0.99
N ILE A 200 0.66 -0.85 2.26
CA ILE A 200 0.83 0.43 2.98
C ILE A 200 2.30 0.82 2.99
N ARG A 201 3.21 -0.11 3.35
CA ARG A 201 4.66 0.16 3.32
C ARG A 201 5.17 0.53 1.93
N ARG A 202 4.60 -0.03 0.86
CA ARG A 202 4.92 0.36 -0.52
C ARG A 202 4.50 1.80 -0.78
N LEU A 203 3.29 2.18 -0.38
CA LEU A 203 2.76 3.54 -0.55
C LEU A 203 3.59 4.56 0.24
N LEU A 204 3.89 4.27 1.51
CA LEU A 204 4.71 5.14 2.37
C LEU A 204 6.14 5.32 1.84
N TYR A 205 6.74 4.27 1.26
CA TYR A 205 8.04 4.40 0.61
C TYR A 205 8.03 5.45 -0.52
N TRP A 206 7.01 5.43 -1.38
CA TRP A 206 6.89 6.36 -2.50
C TRP A 206 6.50 7.77 -2.04
N TRP A 207 5.68 7.90 -1.00
CA TRP A 207 5.41 9.18 -0.37
C TRP A 207 6.70 9.81 0.19
N LEU A 208 7.53 9.06 0.91
CA LEU A 208 8.82 9.57 1.42
C LEU A 208 9.76 10.00 0.28
N ALA A 209 9.80 9.26 -0.83
CA ALA A 209 10.57 9.63 -2.01
C ALA A 209 10.07 10.96 -2.62
N ALA A 210 8.75 11.11 -2.75
CA ALA A 210 8.15 12.34 -3.27
C ALA A 210 8.40 13.54 -2.35
N ARG A 211 8.24 13.37 -1.03
CA ARG A 211 8.46 14.42 -0.03
C ARG A 211 9.91 14.91 -0.01
N ASN A 212 10.87 14.01 -0.17
CA ASN A 212 12.30 14.35 -0.13
C ASN A 212 12.81 14.96 -1.46
N GLY A 213 11.92 15.23 -2.42
CA GLY A 213 12.28 15.77 -3.73
C GLY A 213 13.07 14.79 -4.60
N ASP A 214 12.96 13.48 -4.34
CA ASP A 214 13.79 12.48 -4.98
C ASP A 214 13.41 12.31 -6.46
N THR A 215 14.23 12.90 -7.34
CA THR A 215 14.23 12.60 -8.77
C THR A 215 14.88 11.23 -8.97
N ARG A 216 14.05 10.16 -8.91
CA ARG A 216 14.35 8.75 -9.22
C ARG A 216 15.82 8.49 -9.61
N PRO A 217 16.61 7.74 -8.81
CA PRO A 217 17.92 7.30 -9.27
C PRO A 217 17.74 6.46 -10.54
N LYS A 218 18.34 6.91 -11.66
CA LYS A 218 18.42 6.09 -12.87
C LYS A 218 19.08 4.78 -12.44
N GLN A 219 18.34 3.69 -12.52
CA GLN A 219 18.87 2.36 -12.33
C GLN A 219 20.07 2.22 -13.27
N SER A 220 21.28 2.31 -12.72
CA SER A 220 22.49 2.05 -13.47
C SER A 220 22.37 0.60 -13.89
N ARG A 221 22.17 0.36 -15.20
CA ARG A 221 22.17 -0.99 -15.76
C ARG A 221 23.33 -1.75 -15.13
N LEU A 222 23.03 -2.87 -14.45
CA LEU A 222 24.06 -3.84 -14.13
C LEU A 222 24.69 -4.22 -15.47
N VAL A 223 25.92 -3.78 -15.71
CA VAL A 223 26.74 -4.36 -16.75
C VAL A 223 26.97 -5.79 -16.29
N ALA A 224 26.43 -6.76 -17.02
CA ALA A 224 26.72 -8.16 -16.78
C ALA A 224 28.25 -8.32 -16.77
N ALA A 225 28.79 -8.83 -15.68
CA ALA A 225 30.17 -9.25 -15.63
C ALA A 225 30.34 -10.33 -16.70
N THR A 226 30.98 -9.98 -17.81
CA THR A 226 31.50 -10.97 -18.74
C THR A 226 32.74 -11.55 -18.09
N ASP A 227 32.64 -12.82 -17.77
CA ASP A 227 33.71 -13.72 -17.41
C ASP A 227 34.74 -13.75 -18.54
N GLY A 228 35.70 -12.83 -18.47
CA GLY A 228 36.90 -12.83 -19.28
C GLY A 228 37.80 -14.01 -18.93
N GLY A 229 37.45 -15.20 -19.42
CA GLY A 229 38.34 -16.35 -19.52
C GLY A 229 39.33 -16.10 -20.65
N ASN A 230 40.56 -15.76 -20.29
CA ASN A 230 41.65 -15.48 -21.22
C ASN A 230 42.19 -16.80 -21.80
N ASP A 231 41.96 -17.05 -23.09
CA ASP A 231 42.56 -18.18 -23.81
C ASP A 231 43.93 -17.74 -24.34
N HIS A 232 44.98 -18.01 -23.56
CA HIS A 232 46.36 -17.77 -23.99
C HIS A 232 46.80 -18.88 -24.94
N SER A 233 46.68 -18.61 -26.24
CA SER A 233 47.45 -19.30 -27.28
C SER A 233 48.91 -18.90 -27.17
N LEU A 234 49.76 -19.87 -26.84
CA LEU A 234 51.21 -19.78 -26.92
C LEU A 234 51.62 -19.74 -28.40
N GLN A 235 52.00 -18.56 -28.91
CA GLN A 235 52.87 -18.46 -30.07
C GLN A 235 54.28 -18.12 -29.58
N ALA A 236 55.18 -19.07 -29.81
CA ALA A 236 56.61 -18.90 -29.66
C ALA A 236 57.13 -18.10 -30.85
N ASP A 237 57.85 -17.01 -30.58
CA ASP A 237 58.78 -16.43 -31.54
C ASP A 237 60.13 -16.19 -30.86
N ILE A 238 61.13 -16.84 -31.46
CA ILE A 238 62.52 -16.92 -31.02
C ILE A 238 63.21 -15.62 -31.46
N SER A 239 63.72 -14.84 -30.49
CA SER A 239 64.57 -13.69 -30.78
C SER A 239 65.97 -14.16 -31.20
N GLN A 240 66.33 -13.87 -32.45
CA GLN A 240 67.73 -13.79 -32.87
C GLN A 240 68.35 -12.51 -32.29
N SER A 241 69.48 -12.65 -31.60
CA SER A 241 70.47 -11.60 -31.42
C SER A 241 71.85 -12.19 -31.69
N SER A 242 72.48 -11.69 -32.74
CA SER A 242 73.88 -11.89 -33.12
C SER A 242 74.83 -11.29 -32.07
N ASP A 243 75.96 -11.95 -31.81
CA ASP A 243 77.27 -11.43 -32.22
C ASP A 243 78.43 -12.36 -31.79
N THR A 244 79.37 -12.51 -32.72
CA THR A 244 80.75 -13.05 -32.63
C THR A 244 80.98 -14.55 -32.39
#